data_AF-A0A963YZZ4-F1
#
_entry.id   AF-A0A963YZZ4-F1
#
_cell.length_a   1.000
_cell.length_b   1.000
_cell.length_c   1.000
_cell.angle_alpha   90.00
_cell.angle_beta   90.00
_cell.angle_gamma   90.00
#
_symmetry.space_group_name_H-M   'P 1'
#
loop_
_entity.id
_entity.type
_entity.pdbx_description
1 polymer ?
#
loop_
_entity_poly.entity_id
_entity_poly.type
_entity_poly.pdbx_seq_one_letter_code
_entity_poly.pdbx_strand_id
1 'polypeptide(L)'
;MRRLTLSFRYGVMALPLALAACGDFPQPMMGHPGRMGAILAHPPPQRLVIPVPMRALLDDKSAAAFAGDMADALAAQTVPAMAQKPQRGDWVLGISATMAGNQVTPTYTVFDPRGHVQGRESGQPVPSQAWADGDQPTLTAEANDAGPKIANLLSNIDAALKENDPNSLYNRPPQLDFSKVTGAPGDGDTALAREMTKDIGALGVIVVDQKRDADYLMRGQVKTVTVDAKTQRIEIYWIIDTSDGKEIGRVAQLHDIPKGSLDSFWGDVAVVAAQQAAGGVKEVLDNNIGKRAYAKKASPAPAAGKPAAGGAAGKIDLSVPPSDTANPS
;
A
#
# COMPACT_ATOMS: atom_id res chain seq x y z
N MET A 1 -33.63 -93.43 25.88
CA MET A 1 -33.20 -92.71 27.10
C MET A 1 -31.97 -91.86 26.79
N ARG A 2 -31.89 -90.65 27.39
CA ARG A 2 -30.79 -89.65 27.39
C ARG A 2 -30.67 -88.80 26.11
N ARG A 3 -31.39 -87.68 26.02
CA ARG A 3 -31.21 -86.32 26.63
C ARG A 3 -30.26 -85.42 25.83
N LEU A 4 -30.88 -84.49 25.10
CA LEU A 4 -30.34 -83.24 24.56
C LEU A 4 -30.07 -82.25 25.70
N THR A 5 -29.01 -81.46 25.63
CA THR A 5 -28.95 -80.11 26.23
C THR A 5 -27.80 -79.29 25.64
N LEU A 6 -28.15 -78.13 25.10
CA LEU A 6 -27.26 -76.98 24.83
C LEU A 6 -26.72 -76.42 26.15
N SER A 7 -25.48 -75.92 26.16
CA SER A 7 -25.13 -74.53 26.52
C SER A 7 -23.62 -74.36 26.76
N PHE A 8 -23.04 -73.44 25.99
CA PHE A 8 -22.14 -72.35 26.38
C PHE A 8 -21.22 -72.56 27.60
N ARG A 9 -19.89 -72.45 27.40
CA ARG A 9 -18.97 -71.59 28.19
C ARG A 9 -17.48 -71.78 27.89
N TYR A 10 -16.78 -70.63 27.88
CA TYR A 10 -15.33 -70.39 28.02
C TYR A 10 -14.43 -70.86 26.85
N GLY A 11 -13.41 -70.14 26.44
CA GLY A 11 -12.83 -68.91 26.98
C GLY A 11 -11.66 -68.46 26.11
N VAL A 12 -11.54 -67.14 26.01
CA VAL A 12 -10.33 -66.33 25.83
C VAL A 12 -9.02 -67.09 25.57
N MET A 13 -8.45 -66.94 24.38
CA MET A 13 -7.00 -66.98 24.20
C MET A 13 -6.59 -65.90 23.19
N ALA A 14 -5.86 -64.93 23.72
CA ALA A 14 -5.20 -63.85 23.00
C ALA A 14 -3.90 -64.36 22.34
N LEU A 15 -3.60 -63.89 21.13
CA LEU A 15 -2.23 -63.83 20.61
C LEU A 15 -2.08 -62.64 19.65
N PRO A 16 -1.03 -61.81 19.77
CA PRO A 16 -1.02 -60.44 19.27
C PRO A 16 -0.34 -60.32 17.89
N LEU A 17 -1.02 -59.68 16.93
CA LEU A 17 -0.34 -59.08 15.77
C LEU A 17 0.13 -57.67 16.17
N ALA A 18 1.40 -57.56 16.53
CA ALA A 18 2.15 -56.32 16.45
C ALA A 18 2.59 -56.08 14.99
N LEU A 19 2.79 -54.80 14.65
CA LEU A 19 3.36 -54.24 13.41
C LEU A 19 2.39 -53.93 12.26
N ALA A 20 1.55 -52.93 12.48
CA ALA A 20 1.27 -51.88 11.49
C ALA A 20 0.89 -50.57 12.21
N ALA A 21 1.79 -50.10 13.07
CA ALA A 21 1.71 -48.76 13.66
C ALA A 21 2.77 -47.86 13.02
N CYS A 22 2.58 -47.55 11.74
CA CYS A 22 2.96 -46.24 11.22
C CYS A 22 1.64 -45.51 10.99
N GLY A 23 1.19 -44.82 12.04
CA GLY A 23 0.11 -43.85 11.91
C GLY A 23 0.55 -42.78 10.92
N ASP A 24 -0.36 -42.48 10.00
CA ASP A 24 -0.24 -41.38 9.06
C ASP A 24 -0.23 -40.08 9.89
N PHE A 25 0.98 -39.54 10.11
CA PHE A 25 1.14 -38.31 10.86
C PHE A 25 0.67 -37.17 9.96
N PRO A 26 -0.30 -36.33 10.39
CA PRO A 26 -0.74 -35.22 9.58
C PRO A 26 0.47 -34.31 9.33
N GLN A 27 0.94 -34.26 8.09
CA GLN A 27 2.03 -33.38 7.67
C GLN A 27 1.55 -31.93 7.85
N PRO A 28 1.99 -31.18 8.89
CA PRO A 28 1.41 -29.86 9.17
C PRO A 28 1.91 -28.78 8.21
N MET A 29 2.75 -29.14 7.22
CA MET A 29 3.45 -28.18 6.35
C MET A 29 3.38 -28.54 4.86
N MET A 30 2.34 -29.25 4.40
CA MET A 30 1.89 -29.12 3.01
C MET A 30 0.90 -27.97 2.90
N GLY A 31 1.40 -26.77 3.09
CA GLY A 31 0.70 -25.54 2.74
C GLY A 31 1.63 -24.71 1.88
N HIS A 32 1.20 -24.31 0.69
CA HIS A 32 1.74 -23.10 0.09
C HIS A 32 1.59 -22.00 1.14
N PRO A 33 2.66 -21.38 1.66
CA PRO A 33 2.52 -20.30 2.62
C PRO A 33 2.06 -19.04 1.90
N GLY A 34 0.89 -19.09 1.25
CA GLY A 34 0.20 -17.93 0.73
C GLY A 34 -0.11 -16.99 1.90
N ARG A 35 0.06 -15.68 1.69
CA ARG A 35 -0.19 -14.54 2.60
C ARG A 35 0.44 -14.60 4.02
N MET A 36 0.45 -15.73 4.72
CA MET A 36 0.99 -15.93 6.07
C MET A 36 2.52 -16.01 6.13
N GLY A 37 3.19 -16.59 5.12
CA GLY A 37 4.65 -16.50 5.00
C GLY A 37 5.13 -15.07 4.72
N ALA A 38 4.32 -14.31 3.97
CA ALA A 38 4.55 -12.89 3.73
C ALA A 38 4.32 -12.05 5.00
N ILE A 39 3.36 -12.41 5.87
CA ILE A 39 3.09 -11.69 7.13
C ILE A 39 4.28 -11.74 8.11
N LEU A 40 5.10 -12.79 8.08
CA LEU A 40 6.30 -12.89 8.93
C LEU A 40 7.55 -12.24 8.31
N ALA A 41 7.49 -11.80 7.05
CA ALA A 41 8.56 -11.11 6.33
C ALA A 41 8.37 -9.58 6.28
N HIS A 42 7.44 -9.03 7.06
CA HIS A 42 7.34 -7.59 7.21
C HIS A 42 8.32 -7.15 8.31
N PRO A 43 9.36 -6.35 7.98
CA PRO A 43 10.10 -5.67 9.03
C PRO A 43 9.11 -4.91 9.91
N PRO A 44 9.29 -4.94 11.24
CA PRO A 44 8.36 -4.27 12.14
C PRO A 44 8.20 -2.80 11.73
N PRO A 45 6.99 -2.24 11.86
CA PRO A 45 6.79 -0.82 11.59
C PRO A 45 7.79 0.01 12.41
N GLN A 46 8.22 1.15 11.85
CA GLN A 46 9.11 2.07 12.55
C GLN A 46 8.47 2.45 13.89
N ARG A 47 9.04 1.92 14.98
CA ARG A 47 8.50 2.07 16.33
C ARG A 47 9.03 3.34 16.96
N LEU A 48 8.14 4.19 17.44
CA LEU A 48 8.51 5.36 18.23
C LEU A 48 8.59 4.96 19.71
N VAL A 49 9.72 5.26 20.35
CA VAL A 49 9.95 4.97 21.76
C VAL A 49 10.06 6.25 22.55
N ILE A 50 9.39 6.29 23.69
CA ILE A 50 9.39 7.41 24.63
C ILE A 50 10.13 6.95 25.89
N PRO A 51 11.43 7.29 26.05
CA PRO A 51 12.16 7.00 27.28
C PRO A 51 11.64 7.85 28.43
N VAL A 52 11.94 7.42 29.65
CA VAL A 52 11.70 8.22 30.86
C VAL A 52 12.44 9.56 30.74
N PRO A 53 11.74 10.70 30.78
CA PRO A 53 12.31 11.99 30.43
C PRO A 53 13.05 12.64 31.60
N MET A 54 14.32 12.28 31.76
CA MET A 54 15.19 12.79 32.83
C MET A 54 15.46 14.31 32.78
N ARG A 55 15.14 14.96 31.66
CA ARG A 55 15.32 16.41 31.46
C ARG A 55 13.99 17.18 31.45
N ALA A 56 12.89 16.54 31.84
CA ALA A 56 11.58 17.16 31.88
C ALA A 56 11.30 17.93 33.17
N LEU A 57 12.25 18.08 34.10
CA LEU A 57 12.02 18.72 35.40
C LEU A 57 10.92 18.03 36.23
N LEU A 58 10.81 16.70 36.10
CA LEU A 58 9.93 15.82 36.86
C LEU A 58 10.79 14.84 37.69
N ASP A 59 10.25 14.34 38.80
CA ASP A 59 10.84 13.19 39.48
C ASP A 59 10.67 11.91 38.65
N ASP A 60 11.43 10.86 38.95
CA ASP A 60 11.47 9.63 38.14
C ASP A 60 10.10 8.95 37.99
N LYS A 61 9.25 9.01 39.02
CA LYS A 61 7.93 8.37 39.00
C LYS A 61 6.99 9.16 38.07
N SER A 62 6.92 10.47 38.24
CA SER A 62 6.08 11.35 37.42
C SER A 62 6.56 11.41 35.97
N ALA A 63 7.88 11.38 35.75
CA ALA A 63 8.48 11.28 34.42
C ALA A 63 8.07 9.98 33.71
N ALA A 64 8.11 8.83 34.41
CA ALA A 64 7.69 7.56 33.84
C ALA A 64 6.17 7.52 33.53
N ALA A 65 5.35 8.09 34.42
CA ALA A 65 3.91 8.25 34.18
C ALA A 65 3.64 9.11 32.93
N PHE A 66 4.31 10.26 32.82
CA PHE A 66 4.15 11.15 31.69
C PHE A 66 4.61 10.52 30.36
N ALA A 67 5.67 9.71 30.36
CA ALA A 67 6.05 8.94 29.17
C ALA A 67 4.93 7.98 28.73
N GLY A 68 4.22 7.37 29.69
CA GLY A 68 3.02 6.56 29.45
C GLY A 68 1.88 7.37 28.86
N ASP A 69 1.51 8.50 29.47
CA ASP A 69 0.47 9.40 28.97
C ASP A 69 0.76 9.86 27.52
N MET A 70 2.02 10.18 27.22
CA MET A 70 2.45 10.54 25.87
C MET A 70 2.31 9.38 24.87
N ALA A 71 2.62 8.15 25.28
CA ALA A 71 2.46 6.98 24.43
C ALA A 71 0.98 6.72 24.13
N ASP A 72 0.11 6.86 25.14
CA ASP A 72 -1.34 6.70 24.99
C ASP A 72 -1.94 7.80 24.09
N ALA A 73 -1.52 9.06 24.30
CA ALA A 73 -1.95 10.19 23.47
C ALA A 73 -1.54 10.01 21.99
N LEU A 74 -0.33 9.50 21.74
CA LEU A 74 0.14 9.20 20.38
C LEU A 74 -0.56 7.99 19.78
N ALA A 75 -0.83 6.95 20.57
CA ALA A 75 -1.63 5.81 20.14
C ALA A 75 -3.05 6.24 19.72
N ALA A 76 -3.66 7.19 20.43
CA ALA A 76 -4.94 7.79 20.06
C ALA A 76 -4.88 8.53 18.71
N GLN A 77 -3.71 9.00 18.29
CA GLN A 77 -3.44 9.57 16.97
C GLN A 77 -2.98 8.53 15.94
N THR A 78 -3.14 7.23 16.22
CA THR A 78 -2.67 6.11 15.38
C THR A 78 -1.16 6.04 15.17
N VAL A 79 -0.39 6.73 16.02
CA VAL A 79 1.08 6.66 16.02
C VAL A 79 1.50 5.51 16.94
N PRO A 80 2.20 4.47 16.44
CA PRO A 80 2.64 3.35 17.25
C PRO A 80 3.81 3.77 18.16
N ALA A 81 3.48 4.25 19.36
CA ALA A 81 4.42 4.72 20.38
C ALA A 81 4.44 3.81 21.62
N MET A 82 5.60 3.68 22.26
CA MET A 82 5.77 2.86 23.46
C MET A 82 6.64 3.59 24.49
N ALA A 83 6.17 3.66 25.74
CA ALA A 83 6.94 4.15 26.88
C ALA A 83 7.91 3.08 27.37
N GLN A 84 9.15 3.07 26.84
CA GLN A 84 10.13 2.03 27.16
C GLN A 84 11.57 2.52 26.97
N LYS A 85 12.53 1.67 27.34
CA LYS A 85 13.94 1.92 27.06
C LYS A 85 14.22 1.78 25.56
N PRO A 86 14.89 2.76 24.91
CA PRO A 86 15.25 2.67 23.50
C PRO A 86 16.17 1.49 23.19
N GLN A 87 15.90 0.80 22.08
CA GLN A 87 16.74 -0.24 21.50
C GLN A 87 17.42 0.26 20.22
N ARG A 88 18.44 -0.45 19.74
CA ARG A 88 19.09 -0.14 18.47
C ARG A 88 18.04 -0.24 17.34
N GLY A 89 17.91 0.82 16.55
CA GLY A 89 16.94 0.87 15.45
C GLY A 89 15.64 1.61 15.79
N ASP A 90 15.41 1.97 17.06
CA ASP A 90 14.22 2.72 17.46
C ASP A 90 14.33 4.20 17.12
N TRP A 91 13.20 4.76 16.72
CA TRP A 91 13.01 6.21 16.75
C TRP A 91 12.70 6.64 18.17
N VAL A 92 13.20 7.81 18.58
CA VAL A 92 13.07 8.26 19.97
C VAL A 92 12.36 9.61 20.02
N LEU A 93 11.35 9.71 20.88
CA LEU A 93 10.77 10.98 21.29
C LEU A 93 11.43 11.41 22.61
N GLY A 94 12.42 12.28 22.53
CA GLY A 94 13.02 12.87 23.73
C GLY A 94 12.17 14.03 24.23
N ILE A 95 11.95 14.06 25.54
CA ILE A 95 11.22 15.14 26.20
C ILE A 95 12.18 15.86 27.15
N SER A 96 12.21 17.17 27.02
CA SER A 96 12.91 18.09 27.93
C SER A 96 11.95 19.18 28.37
N ALA A 97 12.24 19.91 29.42
CA ALA A 97 11.43 21.06 29.81
C ALA A 97 12.30 22.22 30.24
N THR A 98 11.84 23.43 29.93
CA THR A 98 12.49 24.67 30.34
C THR A 98 11.56 25.47 31.23
N MET A 99 12.10 26.01 32.32
CA MET A 99 11.36 26.86 33.23
C MET A 99 11.56 28.34 32.87
N ALA A 100 10.47 29.09 32.76
CA ALA A 100 10.46 30.53 32.55
C ALA A 100 9.51 31.18 33.56
N GLY A 101 10.07 31.81 34.59
CA GLY A 101 9.27 32.35 35.69
C GLY A 101 8.54 31.24 36.44
N ASN A 102 7.20 31.34 36.51
CA ASN A 102 6.34 30.36 37.19
C ASN A 102 5.70 29.34 36.23
N GLN A 103 6.28 29.19 35.03
CA GLN A 103 5.81 28.27 34.00
C GLN A 103 6.93 27.33 33.55
N VAL A 104 6.55 26.10 33.23
CA VAL A 104 7.40 25.08 32.62
C VAL A 104 6.84 24.79 31.24
N THR A 105 7.68 24.85 30.22
CA THR A 105 7.32 24.51 28.84
C THR A 105 8.10 23.26 28.43
N PRO A 106 7.42 22.13 28.18
CA PRO A 106 8.07 20.96 27.64
C PRO A 106 8.43 21.16 26.16
N THR A 107 9.54 20.58 25.75
CA THR A 107 10.03 20.53 24.37
C THR A 107 10.22 19.08 23.98
N TYR A 108 9.55 18.70 22.91
CA TYR A 108 9.55 17.38 22.31
C TYR A 108 10.53 17.36 21.14
N THR A 109 11.47 16.42 21.13
CA THR A 109 12.46 16.27 20.07
C THR A 109 12.40 14.86 19.51
N VAL A 110 12.22 14.74 18.19
CA VAL A 110 12.25 13.45 17.50
C VAL A 110 13.66 13.15 17.03
N PHE A 111 14.16 11.95 17.36
CA PHE A 111 15.46 11.45 16.95
C PHE A 111 15.33 10.25 16.03
N ASP A 112 16.16 10.20 14.99
CA ASP A 112 16.32 9.01 14.15
C ASP A 112 17.08 7.90 14.90
N PRO A 113 17.11 6.66 14.38
CA PRO A 113 17.84 5.55 15.01
C PRO A 113 19.37 5.73 15.12
N ARG A 114 19.92 6.77 14.46
CA ARG A 114 21.34 7.15 14.54
C ARG A 114 21.58 8.25 15.59
N GLY A 115 20.52 8.78 16.20
CA GLY A 115 20.57 9.83 17.21
C GLY A 115 20.51 11.26 16.65
N HIS A 116 20.23 11.45 15.36
CA HIS A 116 20.10 12.77 14.76
C HIS A 116 18.71 13.36 15.01
N VAL A 117 18.66 14.65 15.35
CA VAL A 117 17.41 15.39 15.50
C VAL A 117 16.72 15.55 14.15
N GLN A 118 15.48 15.11 14.07
CA GLN A 118 14.62 15.21 12.87
C GLN A 118 13.61 16.35 12.98
N GLY A 119 13.24 16.73 14.20
CA GLY A 119 12.28 17.79 14.44
C GLY A 119 12.11 18.11 15.91
N ARG A 120 11.54 19.29 16.19
CA ARG A 120 11.19 19.73 17.54
C ARG A 120 9.81 20.34 17.54
N GLU A 121 9.11 20.16 18.65
CA GLU A 121 7.82 20.79 18.92
C GLU A 121 7.80 21.27 20.37
N SER A 122 7.11 22.37 20.63
CA SER A 122 6.94 22.90 21.99
C SER A 122 5.55 22.59 22.51
N GLY A 123 5.48 22.20 23.77
CA GLY A 123 4.23 22.02 24.51
C GLY A 123 3.67 23.33 25.03
N GLN A 124 2.59 23.25 25.79
CA GLN A 124 2.00 24.43 26.41
C GLN A 124 2.79 24.83 27.66
N PRO A 125 2.83 26.12 28.01
CA PRO A 125 3.31 26.53 29.32
C PRO A 125 2.38 26.03 30.43
N VAL A 126 2.91 25.18 31.31
CA VAL A 126 2.21 24.63 32.48
C VAL A 126 2.69 25.32 33.75
N PRO A 127 1.84 25.58 34.76
CA PRO A 127 2.29 26.11 36.05
C PRO A 127 3.40 25.24 36.67
N SER A 128 4.52 25.85 37.05
CA SER A 128 5.70 25.12 37.53
C SER A 128 5.42 24.25 38.75
N GLN A 129 4.53 24.68 39.64
CA GLN A 129 4.12 23.93 40.83
C GLN A 129 3.39 22.64 40.45
N ALA A 130 2.36 22.72 39.60
CA ALA A 130 1.60 21.54 39.16
C ALA A 130 2.46 20.55 38.37
N TRP A 131 3.40 21.08 37.58
CA TRP A 131 4.39 20.26 36.88
C TRP A 131 5.34 19.57 37.86
N ALA A 132 5.96 20.31 38.78
CA ALA A 132 6.91 19.76 39.75
C ALA A 132 6.28 18.76 40.72
N ASP A 133 5.00 18.96 41.07
CA ASP A 133 4.22 18.04 41.91
C ASP A 133 3.79 16.76 41.16
N GLY A 134 4.01 16.70 39.84
CA GLY A 134 3.60 15.56 39.01
C GLY A 134 2.09 15.38 38.96
N ASP A 135 1.33 16.48 38.96
CA ASP A 135 -0.14 16.43 38.97
C ASP A 135 -0.67 15.67 37.73
N GLN A 136 -1.22 14.48 37.96
CA GLN A 136 -1.59 13.55 36.88
C GLN A 136 -2.59 14.17 35.89
N PRO A 137 -3.67 14.88 36.30
CA PRO A 137 -4.55 15.58 35.37
C PRO A 137 -3.81 16.59 34.48
N THR A 138 -2.86 17.33 35.05
CA THR A 138 -2.03 18.28 34.31
C THR A 138 -1.13 17.58 33.28
N LEU A 139 -0.45 16.50 33.68
CA LEU A 139 0.41 15.71 32.79
C LEU A 139 -0.37 15.06 31.64
N THR A 140 -1.52 14.44 31.94
CA THR A 140 -2.39 13.85 30.91
C THR A 140 -2.96 14.93 29.98
N ALA A 141 -3.32 16.11 30.49
CA ALA A 141 -3.78 17.21 29.65
C ALA A 141 -2.70 17.72 28.69
N GLU A 142 -1.47 17.89 29.18
CA GLU A 142 -0.32 18.27 28.34
C GLU A 142 -0.04 17.20 27.27
N ALA A 143 -0.08 15.92 27.62
CA ALA A 143 0.12 14.84 26.66
C ALA A 143 -0.94 14.83 25.55
N ASN A 144 -2.21 15.06 25.92
CA ASN A 144 -3.31 15.12 24.97
C ASN A 144 -3.23 16.33 24.02
N ASP A 145 -2.71 17.47 24.48
CA ASP A 145 -2.44 18.64 23.62
C ASP A 145 -1.25 18.39 22.68
N ALA A 146 -0.18 17.77 23.21
CA ALA A 146 1.04 17.50 22.45
C ALA A 146 0.85 16.41 21.39
N GLY A 147 0.00 15.40 21.64
CA GLY A 147 -0.21 14.24 20.77
C GLY A 147 -0.47 14.60 19.29
N PRO A 148 -1.50 15.40 18.97
CA PRO A 148 -1.78 15.83 17.59
C PRO A 148 -0.62 16.63 16.95
N LYS A 149 0.04 17.50 17.71
CA LYS A 149 1.16 18.31 17.20
C LYS A 149 2.35 17.43 16.82
N ILE A 150 2.69 16.47 17.68
CA ILE A 150 3.77 15.51 17.43
C ILE A 150 3.40 14.57 16.27
N ALA A 151 2.15 14.12 16.16
CA ALA A 151 1.68 13.31 15.03
C ALA A 151 1.83 14.06 13.69
N ASN A 152 1.52 15.36 13.66
CA ASN A 152 1.74 16.22 12.50
C ASN A 152 3.24 16.40 12.20
N LEU A 153 4.07 16.62 13.23
CA LEU A 153 5.52 16.71 13.08
C LEU A 153 6.09 15.43 12.44
N LEU A 154 5.69 14.25 12.94
CA LEU A 154 6.12 12.95 12.41
C LEU A 154 5.66 12.75 10.96
N SER A 155 4.46 13.21 10.62
CA SER A 155 3.95 13.15 9.24
C SER A 155 4.77 14.02 8.29
N ASN A 156 5.18 15.21 8.73
CA ASN A 156 6.05 16.10 7.95
C ASN A 156 7.46 15.54 7.81
N ILE A 157 8.00 14.92 8.86
CA ILE A 157 9.29 14.22 8.81
C ILE A 157 9.22 13.05 7.81
N ASP A 158 8.17 12.23 7.86
CA ASP A 158 7.97 11.13 6.91
C ASP A 158 7.86 11.63 5.47
N ALA A 159 7.14 12.73 5.23
CA ALA A 159 7.07 13.35 3.92
C ALA A 159 8.45 13.83 3.44
N ALA A 160 9.20 14.54 4.28
CA ALA A 160 10.53 15.02 3.96
C ALA A 160 11.54 13.87 3.74
N LEU A 161 11.47 12.79 4.52
CA LEU A 161 12.33 11.62 4.32
C LEU A 161 12.02 10.93 2.98
N LYS A 162 10.75 10.86 2.58
CA LYS A 162 10.33 10.30 1.29
C LYS A 162 10.74 11.17 0.11
N GLU A 163 10.68 12.49 0.27
CA GLU A 163 11.17 13.47 -0.70
C GLU A 163 12.68 13.52 -0.79
N ASN A 164 13.41 13.06 0.23
CA ASN A 164 14.88 13.00 0.21
C ASN A 164 15.45 11.59 0.00
N ASP A 165 14.62 10.55 -0.16
CA ASP A 165 15.08 9.18 -0.43
C ASP A 165 15.57 9.07 -1.89
N PRO A 166 16.87 8.81 -2.15
CA PRO A 166 17.43 8.71 -3.50
C PRO A 166 16.80 7.61 -4.36
N ASN A 167 16.16 6.61 -3.74
CA ASN A 167 15.51 5.48 -4.41
C ASN A 167 14.00 5.67 -4.58
N SER A 168 13.44 6.79 -4.10
CA SER A 168 12.03 7.12 -4.27
C SER A 168 11.74 7.45 -5.73
N LEU A 169 10.67 6.87 -6.29
CA LEU A 169 10.15 7.19 -7.63
C LEU A 169 9.75 8.67 -7.81
N TYR A 170 9.71 9.44 -6.71
CA TYR A 170 9.54 10.89 -6.75
C TYR A 170 10.82 11.64 -7.12
N ASN A 171 11.99 11.06 -6.83
CA ASN A 171 13.29 11.73 -6.97
C ASN A 171 14.14 11.18 -8.11
N ARG A 172 13.68 10.10 -8.75
CA ARG A 172 14.31 9.53 -9.93
C ARG A 172 13.29 9.32 -11.03
N PRO A 173 13.69 9.51 -12.30
CA PRO A 173 12.94 9.03 -13.45
C PRO A 173 12.43 7.59 -13.24
N PRO A 174 11.17 7.27 -13.58
CA PRO A 174 10.69 5.90 -13.54
C PRO A 174 11.50 5.04 -14.50
N GLN A 175 11.89 3.84 -14.07
CA GLN A 175 12.55 2.86 -14.93
C GLN A 175 11.52 1.90 -15.52
N LEU A 176 11.50 1.79 -16.85
CA LEU A 176 10.52 1.01 -17.60
C LEU A 176 11.25 -0.06 -18.40
N ASP A 177 10.93 -1.33 -18.17
CA ASP A 177 11.29 -2.39 -19.13
C ASP A 177 10.23 -2.41 -20.22
N PHE A 178 10.67 -2.25 -21.46
CA PHE A 178 9.80 -2.34 -22.62
C PHE A 178 10.09 -3.62 -23.39
N SER A 179 9.30 -4.65 -23.13
CA SER A 179 9.66 -6.01 -23.54
C SER A 179 9.57 -6.24 -25.07
N LYS A 180 8.53 -5.72 -25.74
CA LYS A 180 8.31 -5.75 -27.22
C LYS A 180 6.94 -5.21 -27.63
N VAL A 181 6.80 -4.91 -28.93
CA VAL A 181 5.52 -4.81 -29.65
C VAL A 181 5.26 -6.11 -30.41
N THR A 182 4.00 -6.55 -30.49
CA THR A 182 3.62 -7.74 -31.25
C THR A 182 2.35 -7.54 -32.06
N GLY A 183 2.32 -8.11 -33.26
CA GLY A 183 1.11 -8.27 -34.07
C GLY A 183 0.92 -7.20 -35.14
N ALA A 184 1.87 -6.27 -35.29
CA ALA A 184 1.80 -5.28 -36.33
C ALA A 184 2.18 -5.90 -37.70
N PRO A 185 1.46 -5.56 -38.79
CA PRO A 185 1.88 -5.90 -40.15
C PRO A 185 3.19 -5.21 -40.56
N GLY A 186 3.85 -5.74 -41.58
CA GLY A 186 5.08 -5.16 -42.14
C GLY A 186 6.21 -5.06 -41.11
N ASP A 187 6.86 -3.89 -41.06
CA ASP A 187 7.91 -3.56 -40.10
C ASP A 187 7.38 -2.96 -38.77
N GLY A 188 6.06 -2.96 -38.56
CA GLY A 188 5.41 -2.17 -37.52
C GLY A 188 5.84 -2.49 -36.09
N ASP A 189 6.12 -3.75 -35.78
CA ASP A 189 6.54 -4.14 -34.42
C ASP A 189 7.88 -3.46 -34.07
N THR A 190 8.80 -3.39 -35.04
CA THR A 190 10.12 -2.76 -34.87
C THR A 190 10.01 -1.24 -34.93
N ALA A 191 9.21 -0.71 -35.86
CA ALA A 191 9.03 0.73 -36.03
C ALA A 191 8.38 1.37 -34.79
N LEU A 192 7.28 0.79 -34.29
CA LEU A 192 6.60 1.26 -33.08
C LEU A 192 7.48 1.13 -31.84
N ALA A 193 8.21 0.02 -31.69
CA ALA A 193 9.10 -0.15 -30.55
C ALA A 193 10.19 0.93 -30.51
N ARG A 194 10.83 1.19 -31.65
CA ARG A 194 11.88 2.19 -31.77
C ARG A 194 11.38 3.60 -31.42
N GLU A 195 10.27 4.02 -32.04
CA GLU A 195 9.74 5.37 -31.80
C GLU A 195 9.21 5.51 -30.36
N MET A 196 8.54 4.48 -29.82
CA MET A 196 8.06 4.51 -28.43
C MET A 196 9.21 4.66 -27.42
N THR A 197 10.30 3.90 -27.57
CA THR A 197 11.48 4.01 -26.69
C THR A 197 12.08 5.43 -26.72
N LYS A 198 12.16 6.01 -27.92
CA LYS A 198 12.66 7.38 -28.11
C LYS A 198 11.74 8.41 -27.45
N ASP A 199 10.44 8.34 -27.71
CA ASP A 199 9.48 9.34 -27.24
C ASP A 199 9.25 9.26 -25.74
N ILE A 200 9.17 8.06 -25.15
CA ILE A 200 9.04 7.89 -23.70
C ILE A 200 10.31 8.35 -22.96
N GLY A 201 11.49 8.13 -23.57
CA GLY A 201 12.77 8.65 -23.08
C GLY A 201 12.81 10.18 -23.05
N ALA A 202 12.29 10.83 -24.10
CA ALA A 202 12.18 12.28 -24.16
C ALA A 202 11.24 12.87 -23.09
N LEU A 203 10.31 12.07 -22.57
CA LEU A 203 9.42 12.43 -21.45
C LEU A 203 10.01 12.14 -20.06
N GLY A 204 11.31 11.82 -19.99
CA GLY A 204 12.01 11.63 -18.73
C GLY A 204 11.76 10.27 -18.07
N VAL A 205 11.42 9.25 -18.85
CA VAL A 205 11.37 7.84 -18.40
C VAL A 205 12.66 7.15 -18.82
N ILE A 206 13.29 6.39 -17.92
CA ILE A 206 14.48 5.61 -18.26
C ILE A 206 14.03 4.24 -18.76
N VAL A 207 14.34 3.90 -19.99
CA VAL A 207 14.10 2.55 -20.52
C VAL A 207 15.27 1.65 -20.12
N VAL A 208 14.97 0.52 -19.50
CA VAL A 208 15.95 -0.48 -19.06
C VAL A 208 15.74 -1.80 -19.79
N ASP A 209 16.82 -2.53 -20.04
CA ASP A 209 16.76 -3.79 -20.79
C ASP A 209 16.45 -5.01 -19.90
N GLN A 210 16.52 -4.85 -18.57
CA GLN A 210 16.34 -5.94 -17.62
C GLN A 210 15.13 -5.67 -16.72
N LYS A 211 14.19 -6.63 -16.72
CA LYS A 211 12.99 -6.60 -15.86
C LYS A 211 13.27 -6.36 -14.38
N ARG A 212 14.40 -6.86 -13.87
CA ARG A 212 14.78 -6.72 -12.45
C ARG A 212 15.13 -5.28 -12.07
N ASP A 213 15.52 -4.47 -13.04
CA ASP A 213 15.89 -3.07 -12.85
C ASP A 213 14.67 -2.15 -13.10
N ALA A 214 13.55 -2.71 -13.59
CA ALA A 214 12.38 -1.94 -13.96
C ALA A 214 11.38 -1.76 -12.79
N ASP A 215 10.85 -0.55 -12.67
CA ASP A 215 9.75 -0.23 -11.77
C ASP A 215 8.39 -0.66 -12.35
N TYR A 216 8.31 -0.61 -13.68
CA TYR A 216 7.14 -0.94 -14.50
C TYR A 216 7.54 -1.75 -15.73
N LEU A 217 6.62 -2.54 -16.25
CA LEU A 217 6.79 -3.29 -17.48
C LEU A 217 5.80 -2.75 -18.51
N MET A 218 6.23 -2.55 -19.75
CA MET A 218 5.35 -2.17 -20.86
C MET A 218 5.40 -3.19 -21.98
N ARG A 219 4.25 -3.43 -22.61
CA ARG A 219 4.12 -4.24 -23.83
C ARG A 219 3.18 -3.56 -24.82
N GLY A 220 3.52 -3.64 -26.10
CA GLY A 220 2.66 -3.20 -27.20
C GLY A 220 1.96 -4.38 -27.87
N GLN A 221 0.67 -4.25 -28.14
CA GLN A 221 -0.11 -5.22 -28.92
C GLN A 221 -0.84 -4.51 -30.04
N VAL A 222 -0.64 -4.98 -31.26
CA VAL A 222 -1.33 -4.45 -32.44
C VAL A 222 -2.30 -5.51 -32.96
N LYS A 223 -3.50 -5.07 -33.31
CA LYS A 223 -4.52 -5.89 -33.98
C LYS A 223 -5.02 -5.17 -35.22
N THR A 224 -5.24 -5.95 -36.28
CA THR A 224 -5.83 -5.46 -37.53
C THR A 224 -7.16 -6.15 -37.77
N VAL A 225 -8.21 -5.37 -38.00
CA VAL A 225 -9.56 -5.87 -38.27
C VAL A 225 -10.02 -5.34 -39.62
N THR A 226 -10.44 -6.21 -40.53
CA THR A 226 -11.04 -5.76 -41.80
C THR A 226 -12.43 -5.21 -41.53
N VAL A 227 -12.68 -3.95 -41.88
CA VAL A 227 -13.99 -3.30 -41.72
C VAL A 227 -14.84 -3.51 -42.97
N ASP A 228 -14.25 -3.29 -44.15
CA ASP A 228 -14.87 -3.51 -45.45
C ASP A 228 -13.82 -3.86 -46.53
N ALA A 229 -14.22 -3.87 -47.82
CA ALA A 229 -13.34 -4.22 -48.93
C ALA A 229 -12.13 -3.28 -49.12
N LYS A 230 -12.22 -2.02 -48.68
CA LYS A 230 -11.21 -0.96 -48.87
C LYS A 230 -10.59 -0.47 -47.55
N THR A 231 -11.22 -0.77 -46.41
CA THR A 231 -10.85 -0.21 -45.10
C THR A 231 -10.49 -1.32 -44.11
N GLN A 232 -9.43 -1.09 -43.35
CA GLN A 232 -9.08 -1.89 -42.17
C GLN A 232 -8.88 -0.99 -40.95
N ARG A 233 -9.24 -1.49 -39.77
CA ARG A 233 -9.01 -0.85 -38.49
C ARG A 233 -7.76 -1.41 -37.84
N ILE A 234 -6.86 -0.52 -37.44
CA ILE A 234 -5.71 -0.84 -36.60
C ILE A 234 -6.05 -0.45 -35.16
N GLU A 235 -5.84 -1.38 -34.24
CA GLU A 235 -5.95 -1.16 -32.80
C GLU A 235 -4.58 -1.39 -32.16
N ILE A 236 -4.05 -0.38 -31.49
CA ILE A 236 -2.77 -0.45 -30.77
C ILE A 236 -3.06 -0.34 -29.27
N TYR A 237 -2.64 -1.32 -28.51
CA TYR A 237 -2.75 -1.37 -27.06
C TYR A 237 -1.37 -1.34 -26.43
N TRP A 238 -1.12 -0.31 -25.64
CA TRP A 238 0.04 -0.20 -24.77
C TRP A 238 -0.39 -0.59 -23.37
N ILE A 239 0.11 -1.71 -22.86
CA ILE A 239 -0.28 -2.26 -21.57
C ILE A 239 0.88 -2.03 -20.62
N ILE A 240 0.58 -1.39 -19.48
CA ILE A 240 1.55 -1.10 -18.44
C ILE A 240 1.21 -1.98 -17.24
N ASP A 241 2.18 -2.80 -16.86
CA ASP A 241 2.14 -3.69 -15.71
C ASP A 241 3.12 -3.17 -14.64
N THR A 242 2.87 -3.51 -13.38
CA THR A 242 3.89 -3.42 -12.34
C THR A 242 4.98 -4.47 -12.54
N SER A 243 6.11 -4.32 -11.84
CA SER A 243 7.18 -5.33 -11.79
C SER A 243 6.72 -6.72 -11.30
N ASP A 244 5.62 -6.79 -10.52
CA ASP A 244 4.95 -8.04 -10.11
C ASP A 244 3.94 -8.58 -11.15
N GLY A 245 3.78 -7.91 -12.29
CA GLY A 245 2.97 -8.35 -13.42
C GLY A 245 1.48 -7.98 -13.35
N LYS A 246 1.11 -7.03 -12.49
CA LYS A 246 -0.27 -6.53 -12.38
C LYS A 246 -0.50 -5.36 -13.32
N GLU A 247 -1.49 -5.45 -14.20
CA GLU A 247 -1.89 -4.34 -15.07
C GLU A 247 -2.35 -3.14 -14.23
N ILE A 248 -1.72 -1.97 -14.47
CA ILE A 248 -2.04 -0.70 -13.79
C ILE A 248 -2.69 0.32 -14.72
N GLY A 249 -2.63 0.06 -16.02
CA GLY A 249 -3.26 0.90 -17.02
C GLY A 249 -2.96 0.43 -18.42
N ARG A 250 -3.73 0.97 -19.36
CA ARG A 250 -3.54 0.76 -20.78
C ARG A 250 -3.87 2.02 -21.57
N VAL A 251 -3.15 2.21 -22.67
CA VAL A 251 -3.44 3.24 -23.67
C VAL A 251 -3.86 2.53 -24.94
N ALA A 252 -5.04 2.90 -25.46
CA ALA A 252 -5.58 2.32 -26.69
C ALA A 252 -5.67 3.39 -27.79
N GLN A 253 -5.20 3.06 -28.98
CA GLN A 253 -5.29 3.90 -30.17
C GLN A 253 -5.99 3.10 -31.27
N LEU A 254 -7.01 3.69 -31.90
CA LEU A 254 -7.80 3.05 -32.93
C LEU A 254 -7.85 3.94 -34.16
N HIS A 255 -7.45 3.42 -35.31
CA HIS A 255 -7.42 4.16 -36.56
C HIS A 255 -7.94 3.31 -37.73
N ASP A 256 -8.85 3.88 -38.51
CA ASP A 256 -9.30 3.32 -39.78
C ASP A 256 -8.36 3.79 -40.89
N ILE A 257 -7.80 2.84 -41.62
CA ILE A 257 -6.81 3.07 -42.68
C ILE A 257 -7.20 2.32 -43.96
N PRO A 258 -6.71 2.77 -45.14
CA PRO A 258 -6.84 1.98 -46.36
C PRO A 258 -6.22 0.60 -46.17
N LYS A 259 -6.92 -0.44 -46.65
CA LYS A 259 -6.46 -1.82 -46.56
C LYS A 259 -5.10 -1.98 -47.23
N GLY A 260 -4.17 -2.63 -46.54
CA GLY A 260 -2.81 -2.91 -47.02
C GLY A 260 -1.82 -1.75 -46.92
N SER A 261 -2.25 -0.57 -46.48
CA SER A 261 -1.37 0.62 -46.41
C SER A 261 -0.21 0.50 -45.40
N LEU A 262 -0.29 -0.41 -44.44
CA LEU A 262 0.74 -0.67 -43.42
C LEU A 262 1.35 -2.08 -43.52
N ASP A 263 1.17 -2.77 -44.66
CA ASP A 263 1.67 -4.14 -44.84
C ASP A 263 3.19 -4.21 -45.05
N SER A 264 3.84 -3.08 -45.31
CA SER A 264 5.28 -2.99 -45.55
C SER A 264 5.97 -2.05 -44.56
N PHE A 265 5.77 -0.74 -44.69
CA PHE A 265 6.50 0.26 -43.91
C PHE A 265 5.55 1.16 -43.12
N TRP A 266 5.78 1.24 -41.81
CA TRP A 266 5.01 2.10 -40.91
C TRP A 266 5.52 3.54 -40.89
N GLY A 267 6.83 3.76 -41.09
CA GLY A 267 7.43 5.08 -41.27
C GLY A 267 6.86 6.17 -40.34
N ASP A 268 6.32 7.23 -40.95
CA ASP A 268 5.75 8.39 -40.25
C ASP A 268 4.54 8.04 -39.35
N VAL A 269 3.79 6.99 -39.69
CA VAL A 269 2.66 6.52 -38.87
C VAL A 269 3.16 6.00 -37.53
N ALA A 270 4.29 5.29 -37.50
CA ALA A 270 4.89 4.84 -36.24
C ALA A 270 5.34 6.03 -35.37
N VAL A 271 5.89 7.10 -35.99
CA VAL A 271 6.32 8.31 -35.27
C VAL A 271 5.14 8.97 -34.58
N VAL A 272 4.05 9.24 -35.32
CA VAL A 272 2.88 9.92 -34.76
C VAL A 272 2.17 9.05 -33.72
N ALA A 273 2.02 7.75 -34.00
CA ALA A 273 1.38 6.83 -33.07
C ALA A 273 2.15 6.71 -31.76
N ALA A 274 3.48 6.58 -31.82
CA ALA A 274 4.34 6.49 -30.65
C ALA A 274 4.33 7.78 -29.82
N GLN A 275 4.41 8.96 -30.45
CA GLN A 275 4.39 10.24 -29.75
C GLN A 275 3.11 10.43 -28.94
N GLN A 276 1.95 10.15 -29.54
CA GLN A 276 0.66 10.25 -28.85
C GLN A 276 0.57 9.23 -27.71
N ALA A 277 0.99 7.99 -27.94
CA ALA A 277 0.95 6.95 -26.94
C ALA A 277 1.90 7.22 -25.78
N ALA A 278 3.10 7.74 -26.04
CA ALA A 278 4.10 8.05 -25.02
C ALA A 278 3.56 9.06 -24.00
N GLY A 279 2.82 10.08 -24.46
CA GLY A 279 2.10 11.01 -23.58
C GLY A 279 1.10 10.31 -22.66
N GLY A 280 0.25 9.44 -23.22
CA GLY A 280 -0.72 8.67 -22.43
C GLY A 280 -0.06 7.68 -21.47
N VAL A 281 1.04 7.04 -21.89
CA VAL A 281 1.82 6.12 -21.03
C VAL A 281 2.42 6.89 -19.86
N LYS A 282 3.01 8.07 -20.11
CA LYS A 282 3.56 8.93 -19.07
C LYS A 282 2.51 9.33 -18.03
N GLU A 283 1.31 9.68 -18.48
CA GLU A 283 0.18 9.98 -17.59
C GLU A 283 -0.21 8.77 -16.72
N VAL A 284 -0.27 7.56 -17.30
CA VAL A 284 -0.51 6.33 -16.54
C VAL A 284 0.57 6.11 -15.48
N LEU A 285 1.85 6.34 -15.82
CA LEU A 285 2.96 6.20 -14.88
C LEU A 285 2.84 7.22 -13.74
N ASP A 286 2.65 8.51 -14.04
CA ASP A 286 2.55 9.58 -13.03
C ASP A 286 1.40 9.35 -12.04
N ASN A 287 0.23 8.98 -12.57
CA ASN A 287 -0.94 8.67 -11.77
C ASN A 287 -0.73 7.46 -10.84
N ASN A 288 0.13 6.53 -11.23
CA ASN A 288 0.43 5.33 -10.46
C ASN A 288 1.65 5.47 -9.54
N ILE A 289 2.55 6.42 -9.77
CA ILE A 289 3.62 6.78 -8.82
C ILE A 289 2.96 7.30 -7.52
N GLY A 290 1.99 8.21 -7.65
CA GLY A 290 1.22 8.74 -6.50
C GLY A 290 0.40 7.67 -5.77
N LYS A 291 -0.24 6.76 -6.51
CA LYS A 291 -1.06 5.68 -5.94
C LYS A 291 -0.25 4.52 -5.36
N ARG A 292 0.93 4.17 -5.89
CA ARG A 292 1.84 3.18 -5.26
C ARG A 292 2.44 3.74 -3.97
N ALA A 293 2.82 5.02 -3.95
CA ALA A 293 3.28 5.68 -2.75
C ALA A 293 2.19 5.70 -1.66
N TYR A 294 0.94 5.96 -2.07
CA TYR A 294 -0.22 5.89 -1.17
C TYR A 294 -0.57 4.45 -0.80
N ALA A 295 -0.55 3.46 -1.69
CA ALA A 295 -0.87 2.05 -1.38
C ALA A 295 0.21 1.37 -0.50
N LYS A 296 1.46 1.86 -0.55
CA LYS A 296 2.52 1.47 0.39
C LYS A 296 2.36 2.15 1.75
N LYS A 297 1.70 3.31 1.83
CA LYS A 297 1.42 4.08 3.07
C LYS A 297 0.04 3.75 3.68
N ALA A 298 -0.92 3.36 2.87
CA ALA A 298 -2.30 3.01 3.20
C ALA A 298 -2.47 1.49 3.15
N SER A 299 -2.01 0.86 4.21
CA SER A 299 -2.80 -0.21 4.83
C SER A 299 -2.97 0.22 6.28
N PRO A 300 -4.20 0.51 6.71
CA PRO A 300 -5.21 -0.54 6.90
C PRO A 300 -6.60 -0.26 6.25
N ALA A 301 -7.37 -1.34 6.07
CA ALA A 301 -8.74 -1.42 5.51
C ALA A 301 -9.83 -0.94 6.51
N PRO A 302 -11.11 -0.77 6.10
CA PRO A 302 -12.15 -1.84 6.16
C PRO A 302 -13.24 -1.73 5.05
N ALA A 303 -14.26 -2.58 4.81
CA ALA A 303 -14.71 -3.94 5.17
C ALA A 303 -15.97 -4.26 4.30
N ALA A 304 -16.61 -5.41 4.59
CA ALA A 304 -17.96 -5.86 4.21
C ALA A 304 -18.10 -6.46 2.80
N GLY A 305 -18.90 -7.49 2.55
CA GLY A 305 -19.89 -8.19 3.35
C GLY A 305 -20.61 -9.16 2.40
N LYS A 306 -21.03 -10.31 2.93
CA LYS A 306 -21.77 -11.36 2.20
C LYS A 306 -22.98 -10.81 1.42
N PRO A 307 -23.28 -11.29 0.20
CA PRO A 307 -24.65 -11.23 -0.33
C PRO A 307 -25.48 -12.36 0.30
N ALA A 308 -26.57 -12.00 0.97
CA ALA A 308 -27.65 -12.92 1.31
C ALA A 308 -28.63 -13.04 0.11
N ALA A 309 -29.18 -14.25 -0.04
CA ALA A 309 -30.06 -14.64 -1.13
C ALA A 309 -31.49 -14.07 -1.04
N GLY A 310 -32.09 -13.80 -2.20
CA GLY A 310 -33.46 -14.14 -2.60
C GLY A 310 -34.66 -13.56 -1.85
N GLY A 311 -35.51 -12.78 -2.53
CA GLY A 311 -36.87 -12.51 -2.06
C GLY A 311 -37.65 -11.42 -2.83
N ALA A 312 -38.37 -11.86 -3.87
CA ALA A 312 -39.70 -11.43 -4.34
C ALA A 312 -40.10 -9.94 -4.48
N ALA A 313 -40.51 -9.63 -5.73
CA ALA A 313 -41.77 -9.03 -6.16
C ALA A 313 -42.19 -7.62 -5.69
N GLY A 314 -42.39 -6.73 -6.65
CA GLY A 314 -43.20 -5.53 -6.49
C GLY A 314 -43.18 -4.65 -7.74
N LYS A 315 -44.11 -4.90 -8.67
CA LYS A 315 -44.43 -4.00 -9.79
C LYS A 315 -44.81 -2.62 -9.23
N ILE A 316 -44.37 -1.54 -9.88
CA ILE A 316 -45.14 -0.29 -9.87
C ILE A 316 -45.02 0.42 -11.21
N ASP A 317 -46.13 1.05 -11.53
CA ASP A 317 -46.70 1.34 -12.83
C ASP A 317 -46.26 2.71 -13.37
N LEU A 318 -46.25 2.84 -14.68
CA LEU A 318 -46.08 4.09 -15.41
C LEU A 318 -47.41 4.88 -15.33
N SER A 319 -47.41 6.02 -14.64
CA SER A 319 -48.50 6.99 -14.76
C SER A 319 -48.02 8.42 -14.54
N VAL A 320 -47.90 9.14 -15.66
CA VAL A 320 -48.07 10.61 -15.83
C VAL A 320 -49.59 10.84 -15.87
N PRO A 321 -50.26 11.91 -15.35
CA PRO A 321 -50.02 13.35 -15.58
C PRO A 321 -50.54 14.24 -14.39
N PRO A 322 -50.98 15.52 -14.52
CA PRO A 322 -50.80 16.53 -15.57
C PRO A 322 -50.19 17.86 -15.09
N SER A 323 -49.78 18.63 -16.10
CA SER A 323 -49.55 20.07 -16.07
C SER A 323 -50.78 20.81 -15.56
N ASP A 324 -50.57 21.78 -14.66
CA ASP A 324 -51.57 22.83 -14.48
C ASP A 324 -50.92 24.20 -14.35
N THR A 325 -51.57 25.14 -15.01
CA THR A 325 -51.25 26.54 -15.25
C THR A 325 -51.44 27.40 -14.01
N ALA A 326 -50.57 28.40 -13.79
CA ALA A 326 -50.96 29.68 -13.15
C ALA A 326 -49.88 30.78 -13.34
N ASN A 327 -50.15 31.72 -14.24
CA ASN A 327 -49.80 33.14 -14.12
C ASN A 327 -50.81 33.77 -13.11
N PRO A 328 -50.59 34.91 -12.40
CA PRO A 328 -50.18 36.20 -12.97
C PRO A 328 -49.21 37.05 -12.13
N SER A 329 -48.38 37.85 -12.82
CA SER A 329 -48.20 39.31 -12.68
C SER A 329 -46.88 39.76 -13.30
#